data_AF-A0A5C6BVG4-F1
#
_entry.id   AF-A0A5C6BVG4-F1
#
_cell.length_a   1.000
_cell.length_b   1.000
_cell.length_c   1.000
_cell.angle_alpha   90.00
_cell.angle_beta   90.00
_cell.angle_gamma   90.00
#
_symmetry.space_group_name_H-M   'P 1'
#
loop_
_entity.id
_entity.type
_entity.pdbx_description
1 polymer ?
#
loop_
_entity_poly.entity_id
_entity_poly.type
_entity_poly.pdbx_seq_one_letter_code
_entity_poly.pdbx_strand_id
1 'polypeptide(L)'
;MTPVNFALVVSYPHGILAKTYLSSLIPVVATWMLLVIPGIVAAETPPGETLAAEAKVEPVPGTVIAHRPASTGVFIGSPSIAILPNGDYVASHDQFGEAAKKQGQFGVVQIYRSSDRGESWTHLSTVTNAHWSNLFVHHGALYLLGTFPGDIVIRRSDDGGVTWTDPVDGKTGRLTDEGVYHTAPTPVVVHQGRLVRAFEKSEERGFSGLKPCLLSVDEDADLLDSGNWFQSEPSIHDRSWLPGNEFRGWLEGNAVVGPQGELVNMLRVHTFLGAERAAILTFADSQSRHPVRDEPEVVFMPGGAKKFSIRYDEETNRYWALVNWVPEADQQPHPARYRNRLALVSSEDLRHWDVIKTIIAAEDANMIGFQYADFVMDGNDIVAVSRTAFPGETGGADNYHNANFMTFHRIENFRGL
;
A
#
# COMPACT_ATOMS: atom_id res chain seq x y z
N MET A 1 -42.74 49.02 -7.76
CA MET A 1 -42.87 48.80 -6.30
C MET A 1 -41.45 48.64 -5.75
N THR A 2 -41.04 49.48 -4.79
CA THR A 2 -39.85 49.25 -3.95
C THR A 2 -40.14 48.11 -2.97
N PRO A 3 -39.19 47.20 -2.74
CA PRO A 3 -38.23 47.31 -1.60
C PRO A 3 -36.83 46.75 -1.95
N VAL A 4 -35.75 46.77 -1.14
CA VAL A 4 -35.33 47.51 0.08
C VAL A 4 -33.78 47.40 0.13
N ASN A 5 -33.09 48.42 0.65
CA ASN A 5 -31.64 48.36 0.92
C ASN A 5 -31.36 47.81 2.34
N PHE A 6 -30.26 47.08 2.50
CA PHE A 6 -29.46 47.07 3.74
C PHE A 6 -27.99 47.29 3.38
N ALA A 7 -27.24 47.98 4.25
CA ALA A 7 -25.91 48.51 3.94
C ALA A 7 -24.95 48.46 5.13
N LEU A 8 -23.64 48.45 4.82
CA LEU A 8 -22.51 48.84 5.68
C LEU A 8 -22.22 47.90 6.89
N VAL A 9 -21.00 47.76 7.46
CA VAL A 9 -19.65 48.36 7.29
C VAL A 9 -18.58 47.30 7.67
N VAL A 10 -17.34 47.36 7.14
CA VAL A 10 -16.01 47.29 7.85
C VAL A 10 -14.93 47.68 6.81
N SER A 11 -14.62 48.96 6.63
CA SER A 11 -13.40 49.69 7.08
C SER A 11 -12.02 49.17 6.65
N TYR A 12 -11.29 50.01 5.90
CA TYR A 12 -9.84 49.92 5.58
C TYR A 12 -9.07 51.05 6.30
N PRO A 13 -7.75 50.88 6.52
CA PRO A 13 -6.82 52.01 6.66
C PRO A 13 -5.64 51.97 5.64
N HIS A 14 -5.53 53.02 4.81
CA HIS A 14 -4.34 53.50 4.07
C HIS A 14 -3.69 52.54 3.02
N GLY A 15 -3.18 52.93 1.84
CA GLY A 15 -2.95 54.23 1.20
C GLY A 15 -1.48 54.34 0.72
N ILE A 16 -1.11 54.90 -0.44
CA ILE A 16 -1.83 55.55 -1.57
C ILE A 16 -0.95 55.44 -2.84
N LEU A 17 -1.46 55.10 -4.04
CA LEU A 17 -1.06 55.72 -5.34
C LEU A 17 -1.90 55.23 -6.54
N ALA A 18 -2.29 56.17 -7.42
CA ALA A 18 -3.20 55.92 -8.54
C ALA A 18 -2.50 55.83 -9.90
N LYS A 19 -3.05 55.01 -10.81
CA LYS A 19 -3.02 55.26 -12.26
C LYS A 19 -4.35 54.82 -12.89
N THR A 20 -5.06 55.78 -13.47
CA THR A 20 -6.36 55.60 -14.14
C THR A 20 -6.18 55.15 -15.59
N TYR A 21 -6.95 54.15 -16.02
CA TYR A 21 -7.35 54.00 -17.42
C TYR A 21 -8.83 53.58 -17.49
N LEU A 22 -9.59 54.19 -18.40
CA LEU A 22 -11.04 54.13 -18.45
C LEU A 22 -11.49 54.06 -19.93
N SER A 23 -12.04 52.93 -20.34
CA SER A 23 -12.76 52.71 -21.61
C SER A 23 -13.42 51.31 -21.55
N SER A 24 -14.67 51.23 -21.12
CA SER A 24 -15.87 51.25 -21.98
C SER A 24 -16.16 49.89 -22.66
N LEU A 25 -17.04 49.10 -22.03
CA LEU A 25 -17.67 47.92 -22.64
C LEU A 25 -18.79 48.36 -23.60
N ILE A 26 -18.82 47.78 -24.80
CA ILE A 26 -19.91 47.90 -25.77
C ILE A 26 -20.49 46.48 -25.98
N PRO A 27 -21.82 46.29 -25.89
CA PRO A 27 -22.43 45.01 -26.21
C PRO A 27 -22.61 44.87 -27.73
N VAL A 28 -22.17 43.74 -28.31
CA VAL A 28 -22.47 43.38 -29.70
C VAL A 28 -23.46 42.22 -29.72
N VAL A 29 -24.63 42.47 -30.29
CA VAL A 29 -25.67 41.48 -30.55
C VAL A 29 -25.25 40.63 -31.75
N ALA A 30 -25.18 39.30 -31.58
CA ALA A 30 -24.88 38.38 -32.67
C ALA A 30 -26.18 37.99 -33.41
N THR A 31 -26.32 38.48 -34.64
CA THR A 31 -27.42 38.12 -35.55
C THR A 31 -27.09 36.84 -36.30
N TRP A 32 -27.95 35.82 -36.21
CA TRP A 32 -27.81 34.61 -37.02
C TRP A 32 -28.46 34.79 -38.40
N MET A 33 -27.66 34.71 -39.47
CA MET A 33 -28.17 34.56 -40.84
C MET A 33 -28.36 33.07 -41.17
N LEU A 34 -29.57 32.67 -41.55
CA LEU A 34 -29.79 31.38 -42.21
C LEU A 34 -29.27 31.44 -43.65
N LEU A 35 -28.47 30.45 -44.02
CA LEU A 35 -28.03 30.21 -45.39
C LEU A 35 -28.71 28.94 -45.89
N VAL A 36 -29.62 29.07 -46.86
CA VAL A 36 -30.38 27.94 -47.42
C VAL A 36 -29.60 27.34 -48.59
N ILE A 37 -29.25 26.06 -48.48
CA ILE A 37 -28.71 25.25 -49.59
C ILE A 37 -29.77 24.20 -49.96
N PRO A 38 -30.24 24.15 -51.22
CA PRO A 38 -31.26 23.18 -51.63
C PRO A 38 -30.65 21.85 -52.09
N GLY A 39 -31.17 20.75 -51.52
CA GLY A 39 -31.32 19.47 -52.22
C GLY A 39 -30.12 18.51 -52.26
N ILE A 40 -30.09 17.55 -51.33
CA ILE A 40 -29.65 16.18 -51.60
C ILE A 40 -30.75 15.23 -51.13
N VAL A 41 -31.04 14.21 -51.94
CA VAL A 41 -32.11 13.22 -51.76
C VAL A 41 -31.81 12.30 -50.57
N ALA A 42 -32.83 11.98 -49.77
CA ALA A 42 -32.72 10.97 -48.74
C ALA A 42 -32.57 9.58 -49.38
N ALA A 43 -31.40 8.95 -49.17
CA ALA A 43 -31.23 7.53 -49.39
C ALA A 43 -31.50 6.80 -48.06
N GLU A 44 -32.47 5.90 -48.04
CA GLU A 44 -32.71 5.05 -46.88
C GLU A 44 -31.53 4.09 -46.71
N THR A 45 -30.77 4.27 -45.63
CA THR A 45 -29.79 3.26 -45.19
C THR A 45 -30.55 2.01 -44.74
N PRO A 46 -30.18 0.80 -45.20
CA PRO A 46 -30.75 -0.43 -44.65
C PRO A 46 -30.40 -0.51 -43.15
N PRO A 47 -31.18 -1.26 -42.34
CA PRO A 47 -30.89 -1.42 -40.93
C PRO A 47 -29.53 -2.08 -40.76
N GLY A 48 -28.53 -1.26 -40.43
CA GLY A 48 -27.21 -1.76 -40.07
C GLY A 48 -27.35 -2.53 -38.76
N GLU A 49 -27.06 -3.83 -38.80
CA GLU A 49 -26.83 -4.60 -37.58
C GLU A 49 -25.73 -3.91 -36.80
N THR A 50 -26.09 -3.24 -35.71
CA THR A 50 -25.14 -2.77 -34.72
C THR A 50 -24.59 -4.00 -34.03
N LEU A 51 -23.58 -4.61 -34.66
CA LEU A 51 -22.64 -5.50 -34.00
C LEU A 51 -21.91 -4.65 -32.95
N ALA A 52 -22.56 -4.54 -31.79
CA ALA A 52 -21.88 -4.18 -30.56
C ALA A 52 -20.80 -5.23 -30.38
N ALA A 53 -19.56 -4.89 -30.75
CA ALA A 53 -18.42 -5.69 -30.39
C ALA A 53 -18.42 -5.75 -28.86
N GLU A 54 -18.77 -6.92 -28.31
CA GLU A 54 -18.60 -7.19 -26.89
C GLU A 54 -17.14 -6.90 -26.59
N ALA A 55 -16.90 -5.83 -25.84
CA ALA A 55 -15.56 -5.44 -25.45
C ALA A 55 -15.00 -6.60 -24.62
N LYS A 56 -14.10 -7.37 -25.23
CA LYS A 56 -13.55 -8.59 -24.64
C LYS A 56 -12.78 -8.18 -23.38
N VAL A 57 -13.44 -8.30 -22.23
CA VAL A 57 -12.86 -7.99 -20.93
C VAL A 57 -11.64 -8.88 -20.77
N GLU A 58 -10.47 -8.27 -20.60
CA GLU A 58 -9.24 -9.03 -20.36
C GLU A 58 -9.39 -9.80 -19.03
N PRO A 59 -8.97 -11.06 -18.97
CA PRO A 59 -9.06 -11.83 -17.74
C PRO A 59 -8.26 -11.16 -16.64
N VAL A 60 -8.84 -11.04 -15.44
CA VAL A 60 -8.17 -10.46 -14.29
C VAL A 60 -6.89 -11.26 -14.00
N PRO A 61 -5.71 -10.63 -13.90
CA PRO A 61 -4.46 -11.37 -13.79
C PRO A 61 -4.25 -12.07 -12.44
N GLY A 62 -3.85 -13.34 -12.50
CA GLY A 62 -3.72 -14.23 -11.35
C GLY A 62 -5.04 -14.89 -10.94
N THR A 63 -5.04 -15.68 -9.87
CA THR A 63 -6.29 -16.21 -9.31
C THR A 63 -6.98 -15.13 -8.48
N VAL A 64 -8.26 -14.85 -8.73
CA VAL A 64 -9.02 -13.89 -7.91
C VAL A 64 -9.34 -14.50 -6.55
N ILE A 65 -8.82 -13.89 -5.48
CA ILE A 65 -9.17 -14.25 -4.08
C ILE A 65 -10.44 -13.52 -3.66
N ALA A 66 -10.50 -12.21 -3.94
CA ALA A 66 -11.60 -11.34 -3.55
C ALA A 66 -11.87 -10.30 -4.63
N HIS A 67 -13.13 -9.92 -4.77
CA HIS A 67 -13.57 -8.84 -5.64
C HIS A 67 -14.59 -7.97 -4.91
N ARG A 68 -14.46 -6.66 -5.06
CA ARG A 68 -15.42 -5.66 -4.58
C ARG A 68 -15.55 -4.53 -5.62
N PRO A 69 -16.73 -4.33 -6.24
CA PRO A 69 -16.92 -3.32 -7.27
C PRO A 69 -16.57 -1.91 -6.77
N ALA A 70 -15.87 -1.14 -7.61
CA ALA A 70 -15.48 0.25 -7.29
C ALA A 70 -16.67 1.15 -6.97
N SER A 71 -17.85 0.87 -7.55
CA SER A 71 -19.13 1.55 -7.28
C SER A 71 -19.59 1.48 -5.82
N THR A 72 -19.04 0.57 -5.01
CA THR A 72 -19.31 0.52 -3.56
C THR A 72 -18.60 1.63 -2.77
N GLY A 73 -17.55 2.25 -3.34
CA GLY A 73 -16.67 3.21 -2.65
C GLY A 73 -15.84 2.59 -1.51
N VAL A 74 -15.81 1.26 -1.43
CA VAL A 74 -15.03 0.47 -0.46
C VAL A 74 -14.03 -0.37 -1.24
N PHE A 75 -12.75 -0.17 -0.96
CA PHE A 75 -11.64 -0.70 -1.75
C PHE A 75 -10.85 -1.76 -0.98
N ILE A 76 -10.24 -2.69 -1.72
CA ILE A 76 -9.40 -3.76 -1.19
C ILE A 76 -8.05 -3.15 -0.82
N GLY A 77 -7.75 -3.13 0.48
CA GLY A 77 -6.57 -2.51 1.04
C GLY A 77 -5.39 -3.46 1.14
N SER A 78 -4.87 -3.62 2.35
CA SER A 78 -3.53 -4.13 2.64
C SER A 78 -3.49 -5.65 2.59
N PRO A 79 -2.93 -6.29 1.52
CA PRO A 79 -2.96 -7.73 1.38
C PRO A 79 -1.81 -8.36 2.19
N SER A 80 -2.03 -9.57 2.71
CA SER A 80 -0.96 -10.39 3.30
C SER A 80 -1.22 -11.88 3.07
N ILE A 81 -0.16 -12.70 3.07
CA ILE A 81 -0.23 -14.15 2.88
C ILE A 81 0.71 -14.90 3.84
N ALA A 82 0.25 -16.04 4.33
CA ALA A 82 1.05 -17.02 5.07
C ALA A 82 0.71 -18.46 4.63
N ILE A 83 1.63 -19.39 4.84
CA ILE A 83 1.42 -20.83 4.65
C ILE A 83 1.36 -21.47 6.03
N LEU A 84 0.29 -22.23 6.29
CA LEU A 84 0.09 -22.95 7.54
C LEU A 84 0.92 -24.24 7.58
N PRO A 85 1.22 -24.81 8.77
CA PRO A 85 2.00 -26.04 8.90
C PRO A 85 1.38 -27.27 8.21
N ASN A 86 0.07 -27.25 7.94
CA ASN A 86 -0.64 -28.29 7.21
C ASN A 86 -0.58 -28.13 5.67
N GLY A 87 0.04 -27.05 5.17
CA GLY A 87 0.16 -26.74 3.74
C GLY A 87 -0.96 -25.86 3.17
N ASP A 88 -2.01 -25.53 3.95
CA ASP A 88 -3.03 -24.56 3.53
C ASP A 88 -2.42 -23.15 3.41
N TYR A 89 -2.87 -22.37 2.43
CA TYR A 89 -2.51 -20.95 2.32
C TYR A 89 -3.60 -20.10 2.95
N VAL A 90 -3.23 -19.12 3.76
CA VAL A 90 -4.14 -18.12 4.32
C VAL A 90 -3.75 -16.75 3.80
N ALA A 91 -4.74 -16.02 3.30
CA ALA A 91 -4.57 -14.68 2.77
C ALA A 91 -5.58 -13.72 3.42
N SER A 92 -5.17 -12.47 3.63
CA SER A 92 -6.02 -11.44 4.24
C SER A 92 -5.97 -10.13 3.48
N HIS A 93 -7.04 -9.33 3.58
CA HIS A 93 -6.98 -7.90 3.27
C HIS A 93 -7.89 -7.08 4.18
N ASP A 94 -7.48 -5.84 4.50
CA ASP A 94 -8.37 -4.83 5.11
C ASP A 94 -9.22 -4.10 4.05
N GLN A 95 -10.19 -3.30 4.53
CA GLN A 95 -11.08 -2.49 3.71
C GLN A 95 -10.85 -1.00 3.97
N PHE A 96 -10.68 -0.22 2.90
CA PHE A 96 -10.46 1.22 2.97
C PHE A 96 -11.37 2.02 2.04
N GLY A 97 -11.29 3.35 2.14
CA GLY A 97 -12.13 4.28 1.39
C GLY A 97 -13.06 5.09 2.30
N GLU A 98 -13.58 6.19 1.78
CA GLU A 98 -14.46 7.08 2.54
C GLU A 98 -15.83 6.44 2.81
N ALA A 99 -16.33 5.59 1.90
CA ALA A 99 -17.53 4.80 2.16
C ALA A 99 -17.27 3.74 3.23
N ALA A 100 -16.06 3.15 3.29
CA ALA A 100 -15.71 2.15 4.30
C ALA A 100 -15.78 2.73 5.71
N LYS A 101 -15.26 3.94 5.91
CA LYS A 101 -15.38 4.67 7.18
C LYS A 101 -16.84 4.95 7.54
N LYS A 102 -17.63 5.46 6.61
CA LYS A 102 -19.06 5.78 6.82
C LYS A 102 -19.93 4.55 7.10
N GLN A 103 -19.54 3.38 6.59
CA GLN A 103 -20.25 2.11 6.75
C GLN A 103 -19.73 1.24 7.91
N GLY A 104 -18.76 1.72 8.72
CA GLY A 104 -18.15 0.92 9.78
C GLY A 104 -17.31 -0.26 9.29
N GLN A 105 -16.87 -0.22 8.02
CA GLN A 105 -16.04 -1.24 7.36
C GLN A 105 -14.54 -0.89 7.39
N PHE A 106 -14.17 0.33 7.79
CA PHE A 106 -12.78 0.67 8.05
C PHE A 106 -12.26 -0.09 9.28
N GLY A 107 -11.12 -0.77 9.15
CA GLY A 107 -10.60 -1.66 10.19
C GLY A 107 -11.27 -3.04 10.22
N VAL A 108 -11.93 -3.45 9.12
CA VAL A 108 -12.44 -4.80 8.91
C VAL A 108 -11.51 -5.56 7.95
N VAL A 109 -10.95 -6.66 8.43
CA VAL A 109 -10.10 -7.60 7.69
C VAL A 109 -10.91 -8.81 7.26
N GLN A 110 -10.80 -9.19 6.00
CA GLN A 110 -11.35 -10.43 5.45
C GLN A 110 -10.24 -11.48 5.39
N ILE A 111 -10.51 -12.70 5.86
CA ILE A 111 -9.59 -13.84 5.82
C ILE A 111 -10.08 -14.87 4.81
N TYR A 112 -9.18 -15.41 4.00
CA TYR A 112 -9.43 -16.42 2.97
C TYR A 112 -8.45 -17.58 3.11
N ARG A 113 -8.90 -18.78 2.76
CA ARG A 113 -8.05 -19.99 2.70
C ARG A 113 -8.06 -20.61 1.31
N SER A 114 -6.92 -21.13 0.89
CA SER A 114 -6.77 -22.10 -0.20
C SER A 114 -6.18 -23.39 0.35
N SER A 115 -6.75 -24.53 -0.04
CA SER A 115 -6.25 -25.88 0.27
C SER A 115 -5.70 -26.60 -0.97
N ASP A 116 -5.55 -25.87 -2.07
CA ASP A 116 -5.16 -26.32 -3.41
C ASP A 116 -4.03 -25.43 -3.99
N ARG A 117 -3.11 -24.99 -3.11
CA ARG A 117 -1.88 -24.25 -3.47
C ARG A 117 -2.14 -22.95 -4.26
N GLY A 118 -3.29 -22.34 -4.06
CA GLY A 118 -3.73 -21.06 -4.63
C GLY A 118 -4.61 -21.15 -5.88
N GLU A 119 -5.01 -22.36 -6.30
CA GLU A 119 -5.93 -22.57 -7.44
C GLU A 119 -7.34 -22.05 -7.16
N SER A 120 -7.86 -22.23 -5.94
CA SER A 120 -9.14 -21.67 -5.50
C SER A 120 -9.09 -21.14 -4.05
N TRP A 121 -9.97 -20.19 -3.74
CA TRP A 121 -9.99 -19.50 -2.46
C TRP A 121 -11.41 -19.45 -1.89
N THR A 122 -11.52 -19.72 -0.59
CA THR A 122 -12.79 -19.65 0.15
C THR A 122 -12.66 -18.64 1.28
N HIS A 123 -13.66 -17.79 1.47
CA HIS A 123 -13.74 -16.90 2.63
C HIS A 123 -13.86 -17.72 3.92
N LEU A 124 -13.02 -17.40 4.91
CA LEU A 124 -12.85 -18.18 6.13
C LEU A 124 -13.45 -17.47 7.34
N SER A 125 -13.12 -16.18 7.53
CA SER A 125 -13.59 -15.40 8.67
C SER A 125 -13.50 -13.88 8.40
N THR A 126 -14.15 -13.10 9.26
CA THR A 126 -14.03 -11.63 9.28
C THR A 126 -13.49 -11.21 10.64
N VAL A 127 -12.42 -10.42 10.64
CA VAL A 127 -11.82 -9.84 11.85
C VAL A 127 -12.11 -8.35 11.86
N THR A 128 -12.71 -7.84 12.93
CA THR A 128 -12.89 -6.39 13.13
C THR A 128 -11.75 -5.81 13.96
N ASN A 129 -11.66 -4.49 14.04
CA ASN A 129 -10.68 -3.79 14.86
C ASN A 129 -9.22 -4.16 14.50
N ALA A 130 -8.91 -4.24 13.20
CA ALA A 130 -7.57 -4.51 12.68
C ALA A 130 -7.34 -3.80 11.33
N HIS A 131 -6.16 -3.24 11.12
CA HIS A 131 -5.81 -2.49 9.89
C HIS A 131 -4.29 -2.57 9.63
N TRP A 132 -3.89 -2.51 8.35
CA TRP A 132 -2.48 -2.64 7.90
C TRP A 132 -1.77 -3.94 8.35
N SER A 133 -2.54 -4.98 8.69
CA SER A 133 -2.01 -6.17 9.38
C SER A 133 -1.28 -7.16 8.46
N ASN A 134 -0.14 -7.66 8.92
CA ASN A 134 0.56 -8.81 8.33
C ASN A 134 0.11 -10.14 8.97
N LEU A 135 -0.04 -11.18 8.14
CA LEU A 135 -0.13 -12.56 8.55
C LEU A 135 1.25 -13.19 8.71
N PHE A 136 1.49 -13.91 9.80
CA PHE A 136 2.65 -14.78 9.95
C PHE A 136 2.29 -16.01 10.81
N VAL A 137 3.02 -17.12 10.62
CA VAL A 137 2.88 -18.32 11.44
C VAL A 137 4.04 -18.38 12.43
N HIS A 138 3.75 -18.69 13.69
CA HIS A 138 4.76 -18.88 14.73
C HIS A 138 4.34 -20.00 15.70
N HIS A 139 5.26 -20.91 16.01
CA HIS A 139 5.01 -22.16 16.75
C HIS A 139 3.68 -22.89 16.40
N GLY A 140 3.32 -22.89 15.11
CA GLY A 140 2.14 -23.55 14.58
C GLY A 140 0.82 -22.77 14.68
N ALA A 141 0.78 -21.67 15.43
CA ALA A 141 -0.36 -20.75 15.45
C ALA A 141 -0.21 -19.68 14.35
N LEU A 142 -1.35 -19.18 13.86
CA LEU A 142 -1.41 -18.07 12.91
C LEU A 142 -1.62 -16.76 13.67
N TYR A 143 -0.85 -15.73 13.31
CA TYR A 143 -0.92 -14.41 13.91
C TYR A 143 -1.27 -13.33 12.89
N LEU A 144 -1.96 -12.28 13.36
CA LEU A 144 -2.33 -11.10 12.60
C LEU A 144 -1.86 -9.87 13.38
N LEU A 145 -0.80 -9.21 12.93
CA LEU A 145 -0.14 -8.08 13.61
C LEU A 145 -0.24 -6.80 12.76
N GLY A 146 -0.86 -5.76 13.30
CA GLY A 146 -1.07 -4.47 12.63
C GLY A 146 -1.44 -3.37 13.61
N THR A 147 -2.37 -2.48 13.24
CA THR A 147 -2.80 -1.36 14.09
C THR A 147 -4.32 -1.20 14.16
N PHE A 148 -4.85 -0.77 15.30
CA PHE A 148 -6.22 -0.27 15.43
C PHE A 148 -6.47 0.50 16.74
N PRO A 149 -7.17 1.65 16.74
CA PRO A 149 -7.33 2.61 15.64
C PRO A 149 -6.09 3.52 15.49
N GLY A 150 -4.96 3.07 16.02
CA GLY A 150 -3.70 3.79 16.17
C GLY A 150 -2.73 3.04 17.09
N ASP A 151 -3.22 2.23 18.03
CA ASP A 151 -2.40 1.32 18.81
C ASP A 151 -1.90 0.14 17.95
N ILE A 152 -0.75 -0.44 18.30
CA ILE A 152 -0.30 -1.71 17.73
C ILE A 152 -1.13 -2.84 18.35
N VAL A 153 -1.67 -3.72 17.52
CA VAL A 153 -2.48 -4.86 17.94
C VAL A 153 -2.03 -6.14 17.27
N ILE A 154 -2.01 -7.22 18.04
CA ILE A 154 -1.76 -8.59 17.59
C ILE A 154 -2.95 -9.48 17.96
N ARG A 155 -3.31 -10.39 17.05
CA ARG A 155 -4.30 -11.44 17.27
C ARG A 155 -3.68 -12.79 16.97
N ARG A 156 -4.14 -13.83 17.67
CA ARG A 156 -3.74 -15.23 17.49
C ARG A 156 -4.93 -16.06 17.03
N SER A 157 -4.66 -17.06 16.19
CA SER A 157 -5.58 -18.12 15.79
C SER A 157 -4.89 -19.47 15.87
N ASP A 158 -5.50 -20.41 16.59
CA ASP A 158 -5.02 -21.80 16.76
C ASP A 158 -5.75 -22.79 15.82
N ASP A 159 -6.68 -22.30 15.00
CA ASP A 159 -7.54 -23.11 14.11
C ASP A 159 -7.39 -22.75 12.61
N GLY A 160 -6.25 -22.12 12.26
CA GLY A 160 -5.91 -21.78 10.87
C GLY A 160 -6.63 -20.54 10.33
N GLY A 161 -7.12 -19.66 11.21
CA GLY A 161 -7.76 -18.39 10.87
C GLY A 161 -9.29 -18.42 10.90
N VAL A 162 -9.92 -19.46 11.45
CA VAL A 162 -11.39 -19.55 11.59
C VAL A 162 -11.85 -18.66 12.76
N THR A 163 -11.18 -18.75 13.91
CA THR A 163 -11.40 -17.89 15.08
C THR A 163 -10.11 -17.16 15.48
N TRP A 164 -10.26 -16.03 16.17
CA TRP A 164 -9.17 -15.11 16.51
C TRP A 164 -9.37 -14.55 17.92
N THR A 165 -8.26 -14.34 18.65
CA THR A 165 -8.29 -13.60 19.93
C THR A 165 -8.61 -12.11 19.71
N ASP A 166 -9.23 -11.45 20.70
CA ASP A 166 -9.53 -10.01 20.69
C ASP A 166 -8.51 -9.20 21.51
N PRO A 167 -7.86 -8.16 20.93
CA PRO A 167 -6.85 -7.34 21.59
C PRO A 167 -7.51 -6.25 22.45
N VAL A 168 -8.08 -6.65 23.59
CA VAL A 168 -8.81 -5.77 24.51
C VAL A 168 -7.84 -4.92 25.35
N ASP A 169 -6.74 -5.52 25.78
CA ASP A 169 -5.77 -4.94 26.71
C ASP A 169 -4.35 -5.51 26.51
N GLY A 170 -3.41 -5.05 27.33
CA GLY A 170 -2.00 -5.48 27.32
C GLY A 170 -1.75 -6.94 27.68
N LYS A 171 -2.77 -7.76 27.99
CA LYS A 171 -2.65 -9.21 28.22
C LYS A 171 -3.38 -10.05 27.17
N THR A 172 -4.00 -9.39 26.19
CA THR A 172 -4.85 -10.04 25.16
C THR A 172 -4.49 -9.63 23.73
N GLY A 173 -3.45 -8.82 23.56
CA GLY A 173 -2.89 -8.46 22.24
C GLY A 173 -2.88 -6.96 21.91
N ARG A 174 -3.26 -6.06 22.81
CA ARG A 174 -3.08 -4.61 22.61
C ARG A 174 -1.68 -4.21 23.09
N LEU A 175 -0.73 -4.09 22.16
CA LEU A 175 0.70 -4.01 22.46
C LEU A 175 1.17 -2.62 22.89
N THR A 176 0.39 -1.57 22.61
CA THR A 176 0.70 -0.20 23.00
C THR A 176 -0.52 0.52 23.53
N ASP A 177 -0.31 1.42 24.49
CA ASP A 177 -1.32 2.38 24.94
C ASP A 177 -1.10 3.76 24.28
N GLU A 178 -2.20 4.37 23.82
CA GLU A 178 -2.28 5.77 23.35
C GLU A 178 -1.37 6.09 22.14
N GLY A 179 -1.30 5.16 21.19
CA GLY A 179 -0.50 5.27 19.96
C GLY A 179 -1.21 5.93 18.77
N VAL A 180 -0.44 6.61 17.93
CA VAL A 180 -0.76 6.85 16.51
C VAL A 180 0.33 6.17 15.68
N TYR A 181 0.27 4.86 15.60
CA TYR A 181 1.17 4.04 14.79
C TYR A 181 0.63 3.85 13.37
N HIS A 182 1.57 3.77 12.45
CA HIS A 182 1.41 3.44 11.04
C HIS A 182 2.28 2.22 10.71
N THR A 183 1.86 1.44 9.72
CA THR A 183 2.66 0.34 9.14
C THR A 183 2.02 -0.07 7.80
N ALA A 184 2.54 -1.12 7.19
CA ALA A 184 1.84 -1.93 6.18
C ALA A 184 2.21 -3.41 6.38
N PRO A 185 1.60 -4.34 5.62
CA PRO A 185 1.97 -5.76 5.66
C PRO A 185 3.35 -6.04 5.03
N THR A 186 4.42 -5.71 5.75
CA THR A 186 5.79 -6.19 5.52
C THR A 186 6.02 -7.53 6.26
N PRO A 187 7.22 -8.12 6.28
CA PRO A 187 7.53 -9.35 7.05
C PRO A 187 7.84 -9.16 8.55
N VAL A 188 7.53 -10.18 9.37
CA VAL A 188 8.15 -10.41 10.68
C VAL A 188 9.38 -11.29 10.46
N VAL A 189 10.50 -10.99 11.13
CA VAL A 189 11.75 -11.75 11.02
C VAL A 189 12.23 -12.25 12.38
N VAL A 190 12.92 -13.40 12.40
CA VAL A 190 13.64 -13.88 13.58
C VAL A 190 15.05 -13.28 13.58
N HIS A 191 15.47 -12.68 14.69
CA HIS A 191 16.84 -12.21 14.92
C HIS A 191 17.27 -12.56 16.35
N GLN A 192 18.25 -13.47 16.48
CA GLN A 192 18.85 -13.86 17.76
C GLN A 192 17.83 -14.31 18.83
N GLY A 193 16.91 -15.20 18.47
CA GLY A 193 15.87 -15.71 19.38
C GLY A 193 14.71 -14.75 19.63
N ARG A 194 14.55 -13.71 18.79
CA ARG A 194 13.50 -12.71 18.92
C ARG A 194 12.77 -12.48 17.61
N LEU A 195 11.45 -12.41 17.65
CA LEU A 195 10.64 -11.90 16.55
C LEU A 195 10.79 -10.38 16.50
N VAL A 196 10.95 -9.83 15.29
CA VAL A 196 11.13 -8.39 15.05
C VAL A 196 10.16 -7.87 14.01
N ARG A 197 9.58 -6.70 14.28
CA ARG A 197 8.69 -5.97 13.40
C ARG A 197 9.01 -4.47 13.34
N ALA A 198 8.91 -3.86 12.17
CA ALA A 198 8.96 -2.41 12.01
C ALA A 198 7.56 -1.76 12.04
N PHE A 199 7.48 -0.59 12.64
CA PHE A 199 6.33 0.32 12.67
C PHE A 199 6.83 1.77 12.52
N GLU A 200 5.92 2.70 12.26
CA GLU A 200 6.20 4.14 12.33
C GLU A 200 5.29 4.82 13.34
N LYS A 201 5.84 5.53 14.33
CA LYS A 201 5.06 6.35 15.26
C LYS A 201 4.83 7.74 14.68
N SER A 202 3.65 8.30 14.88
CA SER A 202 3.33 9.70 14.60
C SER A 202 2.98 10.46 15.89
N GLU A 203 3.17 11.77 15.88
CA GLU A 203 2.67 12.70 16.91
C GLU A 203 1.24 13.16 16.59
N GLU A 204 0.85 13.14 15.31
CA GLU A 204 -0.48 13.55 14.82
C GLU A 204 -1.03 12.52 13.83
N ARG A 205 -2.35 12.51 13.59
CA ARG A 205 -2.96 11.63 12.57
C ARG A 205 -2.58 12.10 11.16
N GLY A 206 -1.68 11.38 10.49
CA GLY A 206 -1.28 11.65 9.11
C GLY A 206 -0.07 10.83 8.67
N PHE A 207 0.44 11.12 7.47
CA PHE A 207 1.63 10.47 6.89
C PHE A 207 2.88 11.37 6.86
N SER A 208 2.84 12.53 7.53
CA SER A 208 3.94 13.48 7.64
C SER A 208 4.55 13.40 9.03
N GLY A 209 5.88 13.31 9.13
CA GLY A 209 6.53 13.24 10.45
C GLY A 209 6.53 11.83 11.06
N LEU A 210 6.29 10.79 10.24
CA LEU A 210 6.38 9.40 10.66
C LEU A 210 7.81 9.07 11.10
N LYS A 211 7.93 8.51 12.32
CA LYS A 211 9.19 8.16 13.00
C LYS A 211 9.30 6.64 13.12
N PRO A 212 10.11 5.98 12.27
CA PRO A 212 10.35 4.54 12.35
C PRO A 212 10.80 4.07 13.74
N CYS A 213 10.27 2.93 14.18
CA CYS A 213 10.71 2.18 15.35
C CYS A 213 10.65 0.68 15.08
N LEU A 214 11.40 -0.09 15.87
CA LEU A 214 11.31 -1.54 15.91
C LEU A 214 10.53 -1.98 17.15
N LEU A 215 9.73 -3.03 16.98
CA LEU A 215 9.10 -3.82 18.03
C LEU A 215 9.76 -5.20 18.01
N SER A 216 10.17 -5.72 19.16
CA SER A 216 10.69 -7.10 19.26
C SER A 216 10.19 -7.83 20.48
N VAL A 217 10.10 -9.15 20.40
CA VAL A 217 9.66 -10.02 21.48
C VAL A 217 10.48 -11.30 21.45
N ASP A 218 10.70 -11.89 22.61
CA ASP A 218 11.34 -13.22 22.71
C ASP A 218 10.46 -14.24 21.96
N GLU A 219 11.05 -15.10 21.14
CA GLU A 219 10.26 -15.99 20.29
C GLU A 219 9.51 -17.07 21.10
N ASP A 220 10.02 -17.44 22.27
CA ASP A 220 9.37 -18.39 23.18
C ASP A 220 8.34 -17.73 24.14
N ALA A 221 8.19 -16.39 24.11
CA ALA A 221 7.27 -15.67 25.00
C ALA A 221 5.82 -15.64 24.48
N ASP A 222 4.88 -15.31 25.39
CA ASP A 222 3.50 -15.04 24.99
C ASP A 222 3.44 -13.73 24.19
N LEU A 223 3.19 -13.85 22.88
CA LEU A 223 3.12 -12.72 21.97
C LEU A 223 1.91 -11.80 22.25
N LEU A 224 0.89 -12.26 22.98
CA LEU A 224 -0.29 -11.44 23.32
C LEU A 224 -0.09 -10.53 24.54
N ASP A 225 0.95 -10.77 25.34
CA ASP A 225 1.29 -9.96 26.51
C ASP A 225 2.24 -8.82 26.11
N SER A 226 1.76 -7.57 26.16
CA SER A 226 2.53 -6.38 25.82
C SER A 226 3.77 -6.19 26.70
N GLY A 227 3.79 -6.76 27.91
CA GLY A 227 4.93 -6.74 28.82
C GLY A 227 6.14 -7.55 28.33
N ASN A 228 5.96 -8.45 27.35
CA ASN A 228 7.05 -9.21 26.72
C ASN A 228 7.71 -8.46 25.55
N TRP A 229 7.06 -7.41 25.04
CA TRP A 229 7.53 -6.65 23.88
C TRP A 229 8.47 -5.52 24.29
N PHE A 230 9.62 -5.47 23.63
CA PHE A 230 10.51 -4.32 23.59
C PHE A 230 10.12 -3.41 22.42
N GLN A 231 10.18 -2.10 22.63
CA GLN A 231 10.05 -1.10 21.57
C GLN A 231 11.30 -0.20 21.54
N SER A 232 11.89 0.02 20.37
CA SER A 232 12.91 1.04 20.18
C SER A 232 12.29 2.44 20.29
N GLU A 233 13.07 3.44 20.69
CA GLU A 233 12.62 4.82 20.58
C GLU A 233 12.33 5.14 19.10
N PRO A 234 11.25 5.89 18.79
CA PRO A 234 11.00 6.37 17.43
C PRO A 234 12.15 7.25 16.94
N SER A 235 12.63 7.00 15.72
CA SER A 235 13.79 7.72 15.18
C SER A 235 13.53 9.22 15.04
N ILE A 236 14.62 9.98 14.88
CA ILE A 236 14.51 11.38 14.45
C ILE A 236 13.89 11.42 13.03
N HIS A 237 13.12 12.48 12.76
CA HIS A 237 12.59 12.80 11.45
C HIS A 237 13.04 14.23 11.09
N ASP A 238 14.12 14.35 10.32
CA ASP A 238 14.55 15.63 9.74
C ASP A 238 14.20 15.69 8.25
N ARG A 239 13.67 16.82 7.79
CA ARG A 239 13.38 17.07 6.37
C ARG A 239 14.60 17.54 5.58
N SER A 240 15.70 17.88 6.25
CA SER A 240 16.95 18.33 5.62
C SER A 240 17.78 17.18 5.02
N TRP A 241 17.58 15.94 5.50
CA TRP A 241 18.24 14.72 5.03
C TRP A 241 18.00 14.38 3.55
N LEU A 242 16.99 14.99 2.92
CA LEU A 242 16.80 14.91 1.47
C LEU A 242 16.64 16.31 0.86
N PRO A 243 17.35 16.62 -0.24
CA PRO A 243 17.30 17.94 -0.86
C PRO A 243 15.91 18.25 -1.45
N GLY A 244 15.67 19.54 -1.73
CA GLY A 244 14.48 19.99 -2.46
C GLY A 244 13.19 20.15 -1.63
N ASN A 245 13.19 19.84 -0.33
CA ASN A 245 11.97 19.86 0.51
C ASN A 245 10.84 18.94 -0.04
N GLU A 246 11.24 17.88 -0.74
CA GLU A 246 10.32 16.91 -1.38
C GLU A 246 9.97 15.73 -0.47
N PHE A 247 10.78 15.48 0.55
CA PHE A 247 10.59 14.41 1.51
C PHE A 247 9.36 14.62 2.41
N ARG A 248 8.57 13.55 2.61
CA ARG A 248 7.34 13.56 3.39
C ARG A 248 7.34 12.57 4.55
N GLY A 249 8.12 11.50 4.47
CA GLY A 249 8.32 10.55 5.56
C GLY A 249 9.03 9.27 5.12
N TRP A 250 9.59 8.58 6.11
CA TRP A 250 10.00 7.18 6.01
C TRP A 250 8.78 6.32 6.33
N LEU A 251 8.41 5.39 5.45
CA LEU A 251 7.14 4.66 5.54
C LEU A 251 7.36 3.15 5.38
N GLU A 252 6.45 2.37 5.97
CA GLU A 252 6.21 0.96 5.66
C GLU A 252 7.48 0.11 5.77
N GLY A 253 8.12 0.18 6.95
CA GLY A 253 9.41 -0.43 7.21
C GLY A 253 9.43 -1.95 7.12
N ASN A 254 10.54 -2.48 6.61
CA ASN A 254 10.86 -3.90 6.61
C ASN A 254 11.99 -4.15 7.62
N ALA A 255 11.70 -4.89 8.69
CA ALA A 255 12.75 -5.46 9.53
C ALA A 255 13.43 -6.59 8.75
N VAL A 256 14.75 -6.52 8.57
CA VAL A 256 15.54 -7.48 7.80
C VAL A 256 16.87 -7.71 8.52
N VAL A 257 17.36 -8.95 8.55
CA VAL A 257 18.73 -9.25 9.01
C VAL A 257 19.68 -8.96 7.86
N GLY A 258 20.59 -8.01 8.04
CA GLY A 258 21.59 -7.60 7.06
C GLY A 258 22.74 -8.61 6.92
N PRO A 259 23.62 -8.43 5.92
CA PRO A 259 24.60 -9.46 5.54
C PRO A 259 25.76 -9.60 6.54
N GLN A 260 25.86 -8.72 7.54
CA GLN A 260 26.80 -8.85 8.66
C GLN A 260 26.11 -9.34 9.94
N GLY A 261 24.84 -9.77 9.85
CA GLY A 261 24.02 -10.20 10.99
C GLY A 261 23.44 -9.05 11.82
N GLU A 262 23.65 -7.80 11.37
CA GLU A 262 23.04 -6.61 11.93
C GLU A 262 21.54 -6.57 11.61
N LEU A 263 20.77 -5.80 12.39
CA LEU A 263 19.34 -5.65 12.15
C LEU A 263 19.08 -4.34 11.43
N VAL A 264 18.43 -4.36 10.27
CA VAL A 264 18.06 -3.14 9.56
C VAL A 264 16.55 -2.98 9.46
N ASN A 265 16.10 -1.72 9.50
CA ASN A 265 14.78 -1.32 9.07
C ASN A 265 14.90 -0.62 7.71
N MET A 266 14.47 -1.31 6.65
CA MET A 266 14.50 -0.79 5.29
C MET A 266 13.11 -0.26 4.89
N LEU A 267 13.04 1.06 4.69
CA LEU A 267 11.80 1.81 4.54
C LEU A 267 11.65 2.34 3.12
N ARG A 268 10.41 2.42 2.65
CA ARG A 268 10.10 3.16 1.43
C ARG A 268 10.23 4.66 1.68
N VAL A 269 10.68 5.42 0.69
CA VAL A 269 10.81 6.88 0.83
C VAL A 269 9.63 7.57 0.15
N HIS A 270 8.83 8.30 0.92
CA HIS A 270 7.80 9.16 0.35
C HIS A 270 8.42 10.50 -0.05
N THR A 271 8.78 10.65 -1.33
CA THR A 271 9.09 11.93 -1.96
C THR A 271 7.93 12.40 -2.85
N PHE A 272 7.83 13.71 -3.07
CA PHE A 272 7.02 14.22 -4.18
C PHE A 272 7.70 14.06 -5.53
N LEU A 273 8.98 14.42 -5.66
CA LEU A 273 9.72 14.30 -6.92
C LEU A 273 10.96 13.39 -6.79
N GLY A 274 11.64 13.17 -7.91
CA GLY A 274 12.90 12.44 -7.98
C GLY A 274 12.79 10.92 -8.16
N ALA A 275 13.95 10.27 -8.11
CA ALA A 275 14.12 8.84 -8.32
C ALA A 275 13.56 7.97 -7.18
N GLU A 276 13.28 6.70 -7.48
CA GLU A 276 12.86 5.71 -6.50
C GLU A 276 13.99 5.40 -5.50
N ARG A 277 13.69 5.43 -4.20
CA ARG A 277 14.68 5.31 -3.12
C ARG A 277 14.14 4.46 -1.98
N ALA A 278 15.04 3.81 -1.27
CA ALA A 278 14.79 3.26 0.05
C ALA A 278 15.72 3.91 1.08
N ALA A 279 15.30 3.90 2.34
CA ALA A 279 16.11 4.34 3.47
C ALA A 279 16.41 3.16 4.39
N ILE A 280 17.64 3.07 4.90
CA ILE A 280 18.12 1.99 5.75
C ILE A 280 18.52 2.59 7.09
N LEU A 281 17.79 2.20 8.14
CA LEU A 281 18.17 2.44 9.54
C LEU A 281 18.78 1.15 10.10
N THR A 282 20.06 1.17 10.43
CA THR A 282 20.76 0.03 11.04
C THR A 282 20.68 0.11 12.56
N PHE A 283 20.37 -1.02 13.20
CA PHE A 283 20.38 -1.26 14.65
C PHE A 283 21.43 -2.32 14.96
N ALA A 284 22.05 -2.26 16.14
CA ALA A 284 23.05 -3.25 16.53
C ALA A 284 22.40 -4.62 16.78
N ASP A 285 21.21 -4.62 17.37
CA ASP A 285 20.40 -5.79 17.67
C ASP A 285 18.89 -5.44 17.80
N SER A 286 18.06 -6.45 18.04
CA SER A 286 16.61 -6.33 18.23
C SER A 286 16.17 -5.69 19.55
N GLN A 287 17.09 -5.33 20.45
CA GLN A 287 16.82 -4.61 21.71
C GLN A 287 17.51 -3.24 21.77
N SER A 288 18.03 -2.77 20.63
CA SER A 288 18.67 -1.47 20.50
C SER A 288 17.62 -0.35 20.57
N ARG A 289 17.76 0.54 21.55
CA ARG A 289 16.85 1.69 21.73
C ARG A 289 16.87 2.68 20.57
N HIS A 290 18.00 2.81 19.89
CA HIS A 290 18.22 3.74 18.79
C HIS A 290 18.98 3.04 17.65
N PRO A 291 18.86 3.54 16.41
CA PRO A 291 19.75 3.12 15.34
C PRO A 291 21.21 3.52 15.63
N VAL A 292 22.15 2.86 14.97
CA VAL A 292 23.61 3.11 15.06
C VAL A 292 23.98 4.52 14.55
N ARG A 293 23.13 5.11 13.71
CA ARG A 293 23.20 6.51 13.24
C ARG A 293 21.78 7.08 13.16
N ASP A 294 21.61 8.36 13.50
CA ASP A 294 20.32 9.05 13.40
C ASP A 294 19.86 9.24 11.95
N GLU A 295 20.77 9.65 11.07
CA GLU A 295 20.52 9.83 9.63
C GLU A 295 20.50 8.47 8.92
N PRO A 296 19.42 8.09 8.22
CA PRO A 296 19.36 6.85 7.45
C PRO A 296 20.33 6.87 6.26
N GLU A 297 20.88 5.70 5.94
CA GLU A 297 21.51 5.49 4.63
C GLU A 297 20.42 5.49 3.54
N VAL A 298 20.58 6.27 2.47
CA VAL A 298 19.59 6.35 1.38
C VAL A 298 20.15 5.74 0.11
N VAL A 299 19.49 4.72 -0.40
CA VAL A 299 19.90 3.95 -1.58
C VAL A 299 18.89 4.07 -2.71
N PHE A 300 19.32 3.82 -3.94
CA PHE A 300 18.39 3.56 -5.04
C PHE A 300 17.73 2.19 -4.82
N MET A 301 16.41 2.12 -4.96
CA MET A 301 15.68 0.86 -4.93
C MET A 301 14.56 0.91 -5.98
N PRO A 302 14.51 -0.01 -6.96
CA PRO A 302 13.39 -0.11 -7.88
C PRO A 302 12.08 -0.26 -7.12
N GLY A 303 11.08 0.55 -7.44
CA GLY A 303 9.79 0.60 -6.74
C GLY A 303 9.83 1.19 -5.32
N GLY A 304 10.98 1.67 -4.82
CA GLY A 304 11.15 2.20 -3.45
C GLY A 304 10.27 3.41 -3.09
N ALA A 305 9.60 4.01 -4.07
CA ALA A 305 8.56 5.02 -3.83
C ALA A 305 7.16 4.42 -3.53
N LYS A 306 7.02 3.09 -3.42
CA LYS A 306 5.78 2.33 -3.13
C LYS A 306 6.05 1.27 -2.04
N LYS A 307 4.99 0.65 -1.48
CA LYS A 307 5.14 -0.44 -0.52
C LYS A 307 5.82 -1.64 -1.17
N PHE A 308 6.76 -2.23 -0.44
CA PHE A 308 7.43 -3.49 -0.78
C PHE A 308 7.55 -4.37 0.47
N SER A 309 7.65 -5.69 0.28
CA SER A 309 8.10 -6.65 1.29
C SER A 309 9.48 -7.17 0.89
N ILE A 310 10.43 -7.32 1.82
CA ILE A 310 11.75 -7.93 1.58
C ILE A 310 11.87 -9.23 2.37
N ARG A 311 12.25 -10.33 1.72
CA ARG A 311 12.58 -11.61 2.38
C ARG A 311 13.95 -12.11 1.94
N TYR A 312 14.74 -12.59 2.90
CA TYR A 312 16.00 -13.27 2.62
C TYR A 312 15.74 -14.73 2.20
N ASP A 313 16.52 -15.23 1.27
CA ASP A 313 16.54 -16.62 0.83
C ASP A 313 17.91 -17.24 1.12
N GLU A 314 17.95 -18.20 2.05
CA GLU A 314 19.20 -18.86 2.47
C GLU A 314 19.82 -19.71 1.35
N GLU A 315 19.00 -20.24 0.42
CA GLU A 315 19.49 -21.05 -0.70
C GLU A 315 20.29 -20.22 -1.71
N THR A 316 19.82 -19.03 -2.07
CA THR A 316 20.54 -18.11 -2.99
C THR A 316 21.47 -17.13 -2.29
N ASN A 317 21.39 -16.99 -0.96
CA ASN A 317 22.01 -15.93 -0.17
C ASN A 317 21.64 -14.51 -0.69
N ARG A 318 20.39 -14.34 -1.10
CA ARG A 318 19.86 -13.08 -1.65
C ARG A 318 18.62 -12.60 -0.91
N TYR A 319 18.47 -11.29 -0.88
CA TYR A 319 17.22 -10.62 -0.53
C TYR A 319 16.36 -10.50 -1.77
N TRP A 320 15.09 -10.87 -1.66
CA TRP A 320 14.10 -10.82 -2.72
C TRP A 320 12.98 -9.86 -2.33
N ALA A 321 12.47 -9.09 -3.30
CA ALA A 321 11.30 -8.25 -3.10
C ALA A 321 10.40 -8.21 -4.34
N LEU A 322 9.10 -8.03 -4.11
CA LEU A 322 8.13 -7.68 -5.16
C LEU A 322 7.80 -6.21 -5.06
N VAL A 323 8.05 -5.47 -6.14
CA VAL A 323 8.07 -4.01 -6.16
C VAL A 323 7.33 -3.45 -7.38
N ASN A 324 6.74 -2.26 -7.23
CA ASN A 324 6.18 -1.54 -8.36
C ASN A 324 7.24 -0.74 -9.11
N TRP A 325 8.08 -1.39 -9.91
CA TRP A 325 9.19 -0.73 -10.62
C TRP A 325 8.73 0.25 -11.71
N VAL A 326 9.37 1.42 -11.79
CA VAL A 326 9.29 2.35 -12.93
C VAL A 326 10.60 2.32 -13.73
N PRO A 327 10.60 1.81 -14.97
CA PRO A 327 11.76 1.88 -15.86
C PRO A 327 12.23 3.32 -16.09
N GLU A 328 13.53 3.52 -16.34
CA GLU A 328 14.11 4.86 -16.57
C GLU A 328 13.41 5.62 -17.72
N ALA A 329 13.06 4.93 -18.81
CA ALA A 329 12.32 5.50 -19.93
C ALA A 329 10.88 5.94 -19.57
N ASP A 330 10.30 5.33 -18.53
CA ASP A 330 8.96 5.62 -18.00
C ASP A 330 9.02 6.60 -16.80
N GLN A 331 10.22 7.07 -16.39
CA GLN A 331 10.35 7.90 -15.20
C GLN A 331 9.66 9.25 -15.38
N GLN A 332 8.80 9.55 -14.40
CA GLN A 332 7.94 10.70 -14.36
C GLN A 332 8.07 11.35 -12.98
N PRO A 333 7.73 12.64 -12.83
CA PRO A 333 8.00 13.37 -11.60
C PRO A 333 7.37 12.76 -10.33
N HIS A 334 6.34 11.91 -10.43
CA HIS A 334 5.67 11.33 -9.26
C HIS A 334 5.70 9.78 -9.27
N PRO A 335 6.84 9.12 -8.97
CA PRO A 335 6.99 7.66 -9.08
C PRO A 335 5.99 6.87 -8.22
N ALA A 336 5.53 7.45 -7.10
CA ALA A 336 4.53 6.88 -6.18
C ALA A 336 3.14 6.58 -6.83
N ARG A 337 2.86 7.18 -8.00
CA ARG A 337 1.63 6.98 -8.78
C ARG A 337 1.68 5.76 -9.70
N TYR A 338 2.87 5.33 -10.12
CA TYR A 338 3.01 4.26 -11.11
C TYR A 338 2.99 2.90 -10.40
N ARG A 339 1.91 2.15 -10.63
CA ARG A 339 1.62 0.86 -9.96
C ARG A 339 1.21 -0.24 -10.95
N ASN A 340 1.13 0.09 -12.24
CA ASN A 340 0.76 -0.76 -13.36
C ASN A 340 1.83 -1.79 -13.78
N ARG A 341 2.98 -1.83 -13.11
CA ARG A 341 4.06 -2.82 -13.30
C ARG A 341 4.44 -3.40 -11.94
N LEU A 342 4.52 -4.73 -11.83
CA LEU A 342 5.06 -5.45 -10.68
C LEU A 342 6.27 -6.25 -11.15
N ALA A 343 7.39 -6.10 -10.46
CA ALA A 343 8.65 -6.76 -10.78
C ALA A 343 9.22 -7.48 -9.56
N LEU A 344 9.90 -8.60 -9.82
CA LEU A 344 10.78 -9.27 -8.88
C LEU A 344 12.16 -8.62 -8.97
N VAL A 345 12.68 -8.22 -7.81
CA VAL A 345 14.03 -7.66 -7.67
C VAL A 345 14.82 -8.48 -6.66
N SER A 346 16.15 -8.47 -6.79
CA SER A 346 17.05 -9.10 -5.83
C SER A 346 18.20 -8.19 -5.41
N SER A 347 18.79 -8.47 -4.25
CA SER A 347 19.99 -7.81 -3.74
C SER A 347 20.85 -8.80 -2.93
N GLU A 348 22.16 -8.59 -2.90
CA GLU A 348 23.09 -9.32 -2.03
C GLU A 348 23.36 -8.57 -0.71
N ASP A 349 23.16 -7.24 -0.69
CA ASP A 349 23.66 -6.34 0.38
C ASP A 349 22.65 -5.30 0.88
N LEU A 350 21.40 -5.38 0.41
CA LEU A 350 20.29 -4.44 0.61
C LEU A 350 20.49 -3.04 -0.01
N ARG A 351 21.60 -2.79 -0.71
CA ARG A 351 22.00 -1.48 -1.23
C ARG A 351 22.00 -1.45 -2.76
N HIS A 352 22.47 -2.51 -3.39
CA HIS A 352 22.47 -2.70 -4.83
C HIS A 352 21.35 -3.67 -5.20
N TRP A 353 20.40 -3.20 -6.03
CA TRP A 353 19.18 -3.95 -6.38
C TRP A 353 19.05 -4.14 -7.89
N ASP A 354 19.02 -5.41 -8.30
CA ASP A 354 18.81 -5.81 -9.68
C ASP A 354 17.34 -6.09 -9.97
N VAL A 355 16.84 -5.64 -11.13
CA VAL A 355 15.53 -6.01 -11.65
C VAL A 355 15.63 -7.33 -12.40
N ILE A 356 15.19 -8.40 -11.77
CA ILE A 356 15.31 -9.77 -12.28
C ILE A 356 14.24 -10.04 -13.34
N LYS A 357 12.97 -9.76 -13.02
CA LYS A 357 11.85 -10.08 -13.93
C LYS A 357 10.66 -9.15 -13.72
N THR A 358 10.10 -8.62 -14.81
CA THR A 358 8.73 -8.08 -14.77
C THR A 358 7.76 -9.25 -14.67
N ILE A 359 7.00 -9.33 -13.57
CA ILE A 359 6.03 -10.40 -13.31
C ILE A 359 4.72 -10.08 -14.02
N ILE A 360 4.29 -8.83 -13.96
CA ILE A 360 3.12 -8.34 -14.68
C ILE A 360 3.25 -6.85 -15.00
N ALA A 361 2.73 -6.44 -16.15
CA ALA A 361 2.64 -5.05 -16.57
C ALA A 361 1.35 -4.78 -17.36
N ALA A 362 0.87 -3.54 -17.33
CA ALA A 362 -0.18 -3.01 -18.18
C ALA A 362 0.18 -1.57 -18.58
N GLU A 363 -0.37 -1.06 -19.69
CA GLU A 363 -0.05 0.29 -20.19
C GLU A 363 -0.75 1.41 -19.39
N ASP A 364 -1.99 1.20 -18.93
CA ASP A 364 -2.77 2.24 -18.24
C ASP A 364 -2.34 2.43 -16.77
N ALA A 365 -1.37 3.32 -16.56
CA ALA A 365 -0.91 3.75 -15.24
C ALA A 365 -1.93 4.58 -14.42
N ASN A 366 -3.07 4.99 -14.99
CA ASN A 366 -4.09 5.76 -14.28
C ASN A 366 -5.18 4.87 -13.68
N MET A 367 -5.55 3.79 -14.36
CA MET A 367 -6.62 2.89 -13.91
C MET A 367 -6.12 1.55 -13.39
N ILE A 368 -4.95 1.08 -13.82
CA ILE A 368 -4.44 -0.26 -13.47
C ILE A 368 -3.31 -0.19 -12.42
N GLY A 369 -3.32 -1.13 -11.48
CA GLY A 369 -2.28 -1.26 -10.47
C GLY A 369 -2.19 -2.65 -9.87
N PHE A 370 -0.98 -3.18 -9.72
CA PHE A 370 -0.66 -4.49 -9.14
C PHE A 370 0.26 -4.27 -7.93
N GLN A 371 -0.31 -3.92 -6.78
CA GLN A 371 0.39 -3.15 -5.76
C GLN A 371 0.27 -3.74 -4.35
N TYR A 372 1.10 -3.21 -3.45
CA TYR A 372 1.20 -3.63 -2.05
C TYR A 372 1.55 -5.10 -1.84
N ALA A 373 2.15 -5.73 -2.86
CA ALA A 373 2.41 -7.16 -2.91
C ALA A 373 3.08 -7.67 -1.63
N ASP A 374 2.49 -8.71 -1.06
CA ASP A 374 3.08 -9.49 0.02
C ASP A 374 3.22 -10.93 -0.45
N PHE A 375 4.27 -11.61 0.00
CA PHE A 375 4.65 -12.91 -0.55
C PHE A 375 5.38 -13.76 0.49
N VAL A 376 5.44 -15.06 0.21
CA VAL A 376 6.29 -16.03 0.92
C VAL A 376 6.91 -16.99 -0.09
N MET A 377 7.97 -17.68 0.31
CA MET A 377 8.62 -18.72 -0.50
C MET A 377 7.95 -20.07 -0.20
N ASP A 378 7.63 -20.83 -1.25
CA ASP A 378 7.00 -22.16 -1.20
C ASP A 378 7.91 -23.13 -1.96
N GLY A 379 8.86 -23.73 -1.24
CA GLY A 379 9.94 -24.49 -1.86
C GLY A 379 10.81 -23.60 -2.74
N ASN A 380 10.74 -23.81 -4.06
CA ASN A 380 11.47 -23.07 -5.09
C ASN A 380 10.59 -22.05 -5.86
N ASP A 381 9.37 -21.81 -5.39
CA ASP A 381 8.45 -20.82 -5.93
C ASP A 381 8.31 -19.63 -4.97
N ILE A 382 7.94 -18.47 -5.50
CA ILE A 382 7.33 -17.41 -4.71
C ILE A 382 5.81 -17.49 -4.90
N VAL A 383 5.05 -17.48 -3.80
CA VAL A 383 3.60 -17.28 -3.82
C VAL A 383 3.27 -15.92 -3.23
N ALA A 384 2.47 -15.14 -3.95
CA ALA A 384 2.26 -13.72 -3.68
C ALA A 384 0.79 -13.31 -3.81
N VAL A 385 0.41 -12.29 -3.05
CA VAL A 385 -0.91 -11.64 -3.12
C VAL A 385 -0.74 -10.15 -3.42
N SER A 386 -1.56 -9.64 -4.32
CA SER A 386 -1.58 -8.24 -4.76
C SER A 386 -2.96 -7.66 -4.54
N ARG A 387 -3.03 -6.40 -4.08
CA ARG A 387 -4.27 -5.61 -4.25
C ARG A 387 -4.23 -5.04 -5.66
N THR A 388 -5.24 -5.37 -6.44
CA THR A 388 -5.23 -5.27 -7.89
C THR A 388 -6.35 -4.34 -8.33
N ALA A 389 -5.98 -3.21 -8.93
CA ALA A 389 -6.88 -2.32 -9.63
C ALA A 389 -6.91 -2.77 -11.10
N PHE A 390 -8.04 -3.28 -11.58
CA PHE A 390 -8.15 -3.85 -12.93
C PHE A 390 -9.62 -3.80 -13.43
N PRO A 391 -9.89 -3.74 -14.74
CA PRO A 391 -11.23 -3.97 -15.27
C PRO A 391 -11.74 -5.40 -15.00
N GLY A 392 -13.04 -5.53 -14.74
CA GLY A 392 -13.72 -6.82 -14.63
C GLY A 392 -15.18 -6.73 -15.04
N GLU A 393 -15.94 -7.80 -14.81
CA GLU A 393 -17.35 -7.92 -15.24
C GLU A 393 -18.26 -6.81 -14.69
N THR A 394 -17.96 -6.25 -13.52
CA THR A 394 -18.71 -5.14 -12.91
C THR A 394 -18.09 -3.76 -13.18
N GLY A 395 -17.21 -3.64 -14.18
CA GLY A 395 -16.50 -2.41 -14.54
C GLY A 395 -15.08 -2.30 -13.99
N GLY A 396 -14.50 -1.11 -14.10
CA GLY A 396 -13.14 -0.78 -13.69
C GLY A 396 -12.94 -0.62 -12.18
N ALA A 397 -11.67 -0.57 -11.77
CA ALA A 397 -11.25 0.07 -10.53
C ALA A 397 -11.58 1.58 -10.55
N ASP A 398 -11.60 2.22 -9.39
CA ASP A 398 -11.79 3.68 -9.29
C ASP A 398 -10.54 4.45 -9.79
N ASN A 399 -9.35 3.86 -9.62
CA ASN A 399 -8.06 4.27 -10.21
C ASN A 399 -6.97 3.25 -9.81
N TYR A 400 -5.74 3.44 -10.29
CA TYR A 400 -4.55 2.61 -9.97
C TYR A 400 -4.30 2.38 -8.46
N HIS A 401 -4.78 3.28 -7.58
CA HIS A 401 -4.62 3.18 -6.14
C HIS A 401 -5.79 2.43 -5.48
N ASN A 402 -7.01 2.71 -5.93
CA ASN A 402 -8.26 2.27 -5.31
C ASN A 402 -8.72 0.92 -5.91
N ALA A 403 -8.04 -0.13 -5.47
CA ALA A 403 -8.18 -1.50 -5.97
C ALA A 403 -9.56 -2.12 -5.68
N ASN A 404 -10.07 -2.84 -6.68
CA ASN A 404 -11.31 -3.61 -6.65
C ASN A 404 -11.08 -5.14 -6.49
N PHE A 405 -9.87 -5.65 -6.75
CA PHE A 405 -9.52 -7.06 -6.61
C PHE A 405 -8.41 -7.31 -5.58
N MET A 406 -8.41 -8.52 -5.00
CA MET A 406 -7.23 -9.16 -4.43
C MET A 406 -6.90 -10.37 -5.31
N THR A 407 -5.68 -10.45 -5.85
CA THR A 407 -5.26 -11.55 -6.72
C THR A 407 -4.01 -12.27 -6.23
N PHE A 408 -4.01 -13.59 -6.40
CA PHE A 408 -2.92 -14.51 -6.11
C PHE A 408 -2.05 -14.74 -7.35
N HIS A 409 -0.74 -14.85 -7.16
CA HIS A 409 0.26 -15.09 -8.19
C HIS A 409 1.27 -16.13 -7.70
N ARG A 410 1.68 -17.04 -8.59
CA ARG A 410 2.84 -17.93 -8.38
C ARG A 410 3.95 -17.54 -9.35
N ILE A 411 5.16 -17.40 -8.85
CA ILE A 411 6.39 -17.18 -9.63
C ILE A 411 7.21 -18.45 -9.48
N GLU A 412 7.08 -19.33 -10.47
CA GLU A 412 7.71 -20.65 -10.46
C GLU A 412 9.24 -20.56 -10.63
N ASN A 413 9.97 -21.41 -9.90
CA ASN A 413 11.44 -21.53 -10.02
C ASN A 413 12.18 -20.19 -9.93
N PHE A 414 11.82 -19.33 -8.96
CA PHE A 414 12.32 -17.95 -8.91
C PHE A 414 13.84 -17.84 -8.72
N ARG A 415 14.47 -18.85 -8.11
CA ARG A 415 15.93 -18.94 -7.91
C ARG A 415 16.71 -19.22 -9.20
N GLY A 416 16.04 -19.66 -10.26
CA GLY A 416 16.64 -19.94 -11.58
C GLY A 416 16.36 -18.86 -12.63
N LEU A 417 15.93 -17.66 -12.23
CA LEU A 417 15.63 -16.52 -13.09
C LEU A 417 16.83 -15.59 -13.34
#